data_AF-A0A8H9IQR0-F1
#
_entry.id   AF-A0A8H9IQR0-F1
#
_cell.length_a   1.000
_cell.length_b   1.000
_cell.length_c   1.000
_cell.angle_alpha   90.00
_cell.angle_beta   90.00
_cell.angle_gamma   90.00
#
_symmetry.space_group_name_H-M   'P 1'
#
loop_
_entity.id
_entity.type
_entity.pdbx_description
1 polymer ?
#
loop_
_entity_poly.entity_id
_entity_poly.type
_entity_poly.pdbx_seq_one_letter_code
_entity_poly.pdbx_strand_id
1 'polypeptide(L)'
;MTLLIDSGNTRIKLGWCHPLTGARESQPVSVHADQLDQLEVWLAAGHAPLQELTCQQGVQALGVNVAGPQVQAQIDAAVSRLGLGPVHWLQAQEQAFGLHNDYEQASQLGADRWASLLGLCDLLAHEYPAEQSALLISFGTATTIDLLGPAKNGIRHFLGGSILPGPSLMLASLKQNTAQLPEAHGQTAAFPTNTQAAISTGVAAAQAGAVLRQWEKGRQSQGHGPLVFLAGGGRALAQQELLEQLSNHCHLLNKEPPTLQELETPALRGLALFASRL
;
A
#
# COMPACT_ATOMS: atom_id res chain seq x y z
N MET A 1 -4.08 7.13 -22.78
CA MET A 1 -3.92 6.35 -21.54
C MET A 1 -2.87 7.03 -20.70
N THR A 2 -2.78 6.70 -19.41
CA THR A 2 -1.78 7.28 -18.51
C THR A 2 -0.99 6.16 -17.85
N LEU A 3 0.34 6.25 -17.91
CA LEU A 3 1.25 5.38 -17.17
C LEU A 3 1.20 5.75 -15.68
N LEU A 4 1.10 4.75 -14.81
CA LEU A 4 1.02 4.92 -13.35
C LEU A 4 2.26 4.30 -12.72
N ILE A 5 2.92 5.04 -11.81
CA ILE A 5 4.21 4.66 -11.24
C ILE A 5 4.17 4.77 -9.71
N ASP A 6 4.26 3.64 -9.01
CA ASP A 6 4.45 3.56 -7.56
C ASP A 6 5.91 3.21 -7.26
N SER A 7 6.75 4.23 -7.05
CA SER A 7 8.18 4.08 -6.80
C SER A 7 8.47 3.96 -5.30
N GLY A 8 8.51 2.72 -4.82
CA GLY A 8 8.85 2.37 -3.44
C GLY A 8 10.34 2.06 -3.23
N ASN A 9 10.78 2.03 -1.97
CA ASN A 9 12.19 1.83 -1.60
C ASN A 9 12.84 0.55 -2.14
N THR A 10 12.08 -0.53 -2.27
CA THR A 10 12.62 -1.83 -2.74
C THR A 10 12.13 -2.17 -4.13
N ARG A 11 10.92 -1.75 -4.47
CA ARG A 11 10.24 -2.13 -5.71
C ARG A 11 9.53 -0.94 -6.31
N ILE A 12 9.52 -0.90 -7.63
CA ILE A 12 8.74 0.04 -8.42
C ILE A 12 7.61 -0.76 -9.04
N LYS A 13 6.38 -0.31 -8.85
CA LYS A 13 5.20 -0.90 -9.49
C LYS A 13 4.70 0.01 -10.59
N LEU A 14 4.30 -0.60 -11.69
CA LEU A 14 3.85 0.09 -12.89
C LEU A 14 2.48 -0.44 -13.28
N GLY A 15 1.62 0.48 -13.68
CA GLY A 15 0.29 0.21 -14.18
C GLY A 15 -0.08 1.19 -15.28
N TRP A 16 -1.29 1.08 -15.79
CA TRP A 16 -1.82 2.02 -16.77
C TRP A 16 -3.31 2.21 -16.52
N CYS A 17 -3.84 3.37 -16.84
CA CYS A 17 -5.28 3.57 -16.87
C CYS A 17 -5.73 4.29 -18.13
N HIS A 18 -6.96 3.99 -18.54
CA HIS A 18 -7.67 4.73 -19.56
C HIS A 18 -8.53 5.81 -18.87
N PRO A 19 -8.23 7.11 -19.07
CA PRO A 19 -8.84 8.18 -18.29
C PRO A 19 -10.37 8.26 -18.45
N LEU A 20 -10.91 7.91 -19.62
CA LEU A 20 -12.36 7.98 -19.88
C LEU A 20 -13.17 6.77 -19.41
N THR A 21 -12.61 5.56 -19.51
CA THR A 21 -13.34 4.32 -19.22
C THR A 21 -13.05 3.81 -17.81
N GLY A 22 -12.00 4.32 -17.15
CA GLY A 22 -11.50 3.79 -15.88
C GLY A 22 -10.84 2.42 -16.00
N ALA A 23 -10.76 1.84 -17.21
CA ALA A 23 -10.06 0.58 -17.44
C ALA A 23 -8.60 0.73 -17.01
N ARG A 24 -8.09 -0.25 -16.29
CA ARG A 24 -6.73 -0.25 -15.77
C ARG A 24 -6.06 -1.59 -15.95
N GLU A 25 -4.77 -1.66 -15.63
CA GLU A 25 -4.01 -2.90 -15.66
C GLU A 25 -4.70 -4.00 -14.84
N SER A 26 -4.81 -5.20 -15.42
CA SER A 26 -5.30 -6.40 -14.71
C SER A 26 -4.19 -7.06 -13.90
N GLN A 27 -2.94 -6.91 -14.32
CA GLN A 27 -1.76 -7.36 -13.60
C GLN A 27 -0.72 -6.23 -13.58
N PRO A 28 -0.43 -5.65 -12.41
CA PRO A 28 0.59 -4.64 -12.28
C PRO A 28 1.97 -5.27 -12.43
N VAL A 29 2.87 -4.54 -13.07
CA VAL A 29 4.27 -4.94 -13.19
C VAL A 29 5.00 -4.51 -11.93
N SER A 30 5.80 -5.39 -11.34
CA SER A 30 6.67 -5.06 -10.19
C SER A 30 8.12 -5.37 -10.53
N VAL A 31 8.96 -4.33 -10.50
CA VAL A 31 10.41 -4.46 -10.71
C VAL A 31 11.16 -4.12 -9.42
N HIS A 32 12.36 -4.66 -9.26
CA HIS A 32 13.26 -4.15 -8.25
C HIS A 32 13.84 -2.79 -8.68
N ALA A 33 14.08 -1.90 -7.72
CA ALA A 33 14.54 -0.54 -8.00
C ALA A 33 15.92 -0.49 -8.69
N ASP A 34 16.73 -1.56 -8.59
CA ASP A 34 18.03 -1.70 -9.25
C ASP A 34 17.95 -2.21 -10.70
N GLN A 35 16.76 -2.53 -11.21
CA GLN A 35 16.54 -3.06 -12.57
C GLN A 35 15.85 -2.05 -13.51
N LEU A 36 15.96 -0.75 -13.21
CA LEU A 36 15.30 0.33 -13.95
C LEU A 36 15.66 0.40 -15.45
N ASP A 37 16.85 -0.07 -15.83
CA ASP A 37 17.29 -0.09 -17.24
C ASP A 37 16.42 -0.99 -18.13
N GLN A 38 15.62 -1.87 -17.53
CA GLN A 38 14.72 -2.76 -18.27
C GLN A 38 13.31 -2.16 -18.47
N LEU A 39 12.99 -0.97 -17.95
CA LEU A 39 11.64 -0.39 -18.01
C LEU A 39 11.00 -0.48 -19.42
N GLU A 40 11.79 -0.22 -20.46
CA GLU A 40 11.35 -0.28 -21.87
C GLU A 40 10.95 -1.70 -22.30
N VAL A 41 11.75 -2.71 -21.95
CA VAL A 41 11.47 -4.12 -22.22
C VAL A 41 10.21 -4.58 -21.50
N TRP A 42 9.98 -4.06 -20.29
CA TRP A 42 8.85 -4.47 -19.45
C TRP A 42 7.54 -3.84 -19.88
N LEU A 43 7.56 -2.57 -20.27
CA LEU A 43 6.40 -1.96 -20.90
C LEU A 43 6.05 -2.68 -22.21
N ALA A 44 7.06 -3.14 -22.96
CA ALA A 44 6.85 -3.95 -24.16
C ALA A 44 6.31 -5.36 -23.86
N ALA A 45 6.68 -5.96 -22.73
CA ALA A 45 6.24 -7.29 -22.31
C ALA A 45 4.91 -7.31 -21.51
N GLY A 46 4.52 -6.18 -20.90
CA GLY A 46 3.43 -6.07 -19.92
C GLY A 46 2.02 -5.96 -20.48
N HIS A 47 1.81 -6.19 -21.78
CA HIS A 47 0.51 -6.06 -22.46
C HIS A 47 -0.17 -4.68 -22.31
N ALA A 48 0.55 -3.64 -21.89
CA ALA A 48 0.08 -2.28 -22.05
C ALA A 48 0.04 -2.00 -23.56
N PRO A 49 -1.03 -1.41 -24.11
CA PRO A 49 -1.00 -0.95 -25.49
C PRO A 49 -0.12 0.31 -25.56
N LEU A 50 1.20 0.10 -25.50
CA LEU A 50 2.22 1.15 -25.52
C LEU A 50 2.06 2.10 -26.70
N GLN A 51 1.59 1.58 -27.84
CA GLN A 51 1.26 2.38 -29.00
C GLN A 51 0.14 3.40 -28.71
N GLU A 52 -0.83 3.05 -27.86
CA GLU A 52 -1.89 3.98 -27.42
C GLU A 52 -1.41 4.98 -26.36
N LEU A 53 -0.38 4.62 -25.58
CA LEU A 53 0.28 5.54 -24.64
C LEU A 53 1.10 6.62 -25.38
N THR A 54 1.76 6.29 -26.49
CA THR A 54 2.64 7.23 -27.19
C THR A 54 1.95 8.07 -28.26
N CYS A 55 0.74 7.70 -28.69
CA CYS A 55 0.00 8.39 -29.76
C CYS A 55 -0.97 9.49 -29.27
N GLN A 56 -1.09 9.73 -27.96
CA GLN A 56 -2.07 10.68 -27.39
C GLN A 56 -1.43 11.98 -26.88
N GLN A 57 -2.19 13.08 -26.89
CA GLN A 57 -1.80 14.35 -26.28
C GLN A 57 -2.36 14.44 -24.84
N GLY A 58 -1.58 14.94 -23.87
CA GLY A 58 -1.99 15.08 -22.45
C GLY A 58 -0.97 14.53 -21.43
N VAL A 59 -1.36 14.41 -20.15
CA VAL A 59 -0.50 13.81 -19.10
C VAL A 59 -0.32 12.31 -19.36
N GLN A 60 0.89 11.96 -19.77
CA GLN A 60 1.22 10.59 -20.19
C GLN A 60 1.71 9.70 -19.03
N ALA A 61 2.20 10.29 -17.93
CA ALA A 61 2.71 9.56 -16.77
C ALA A 61 2.43 10.29 -15.46
N LEU A 62 1.91 9.54 -14.48
CA LEU A 62 1.70 9.97 -13.09
C LEU A 62 2.45 9.02 -12.17
N GLY A 63 3.02 9.55 -11.10
CA GLY A 63 3.71 8.70 -10.15
C GLY A 63 3.73 9.24 -8.73
N VAL A 64 4.04 8.36 -7.80
CA VAL A 64 4.46 8.69 -6.43
C VAL A 64 5.85 8.11 -6.22
N ASN A 65 6.69 8.83 -5.49
CA ASN A 65 8.07 8.41 -5.24
C ASN A 65 8.44 8.58 -3.77
N VAL A 66 8.84 7.46 -3.16
CA VAL A 66 9.42 7.42 -1.82
C VAL A 66 10.81 6.78 -1.81
N ALA A 67 11.36 6.45 -3.00
CA ALA A 67 12.70 5.87 -3.17
C ALA A 67 13.81 6.92 -3.30
N GLY A 68 13.45 8.21 -3.34
CA GLY A 68 14.38 9.33 -3.35
C GLY A 68 14.69 9.90 -4.75
N PRO A 69 15.45 11.00 -4.81
CA PRO A 69 15.62 11.81 -6.03
C PRO A 69 16.42 11.11 -7.13
N GLN A 70 17.38 10.24 -6.76
CA GLN A 70 18.16 9.49 -7.75
C GLN A 70 17.28 8.52 -8.55
N VAL A 71 16.43 7.77 -7.86
CA VAL A 71 15.47 6.85 -8.50
C VAL A 71 14.46 7.63 -9.34
N GLN A 72 13.99 8.79 -8.86
CA GLN A 72 13.12 9.67 -9.63
C GLN A 72 13.74 10.07 -10.97
N ALA A 73 14.98 10.56 -10.95
CA ALA A 73 15.69 10.99 -12.16
C ALA A 73 15.89 9.84 -13.14
N GLN A 74 16.15 8.63 -12.65
CA GLN A 74 16.25 7.43 -13.48
C GLN A 74 14.92 7.07 -14.15
N ILE A 75 13.81 7.14 -13.41
CA ILE A 75 12.47 6.91 -13.96
C ILE A 75 12.13 8.00 -14.98
N ASP A 76 12.36 9.28 -14.67
CA ASP A 76 12.09 10.40 -15.57
C ASP A 76 12.84 10.23 -16.89
N ALA A 77 14.13 9.85 -16.83
CA ALA A 77 14.94 9.57 -18.02
C ALA A 77 14.40 8.39 -18.83
N ALA A 78 13.95 7.32 -18.17
CA ALA A 78 13.39 6.14 -18.84
C ALA A 78 12.04 6.44 -19.50
N VAL A 79 11.16 7.17 -18.82
CA VAL A 79 9.88 7.65 -19.37
C VAL A 79 10.11 8.57 -20.57
N SER A 80 11.11 9.45 -20.50
CA SER A 80 11.47 10.33 -21.62
C SER A 80 11.98 9.56 -22.85
N ARG A 81 12.79 8.51 -22.67
CA ARG A 81 13.26 7.65 -23.78
C ARG A 81 12.12 6.94 -24.51
N LEU A 82 11.03 6.66 -23.80
CA LEU A 82 9.81 6.07 -24.36
C LEU A 82 8.96 7.07 -25.17
N GLY A 83 9.37 8.34 -25.23
CA GLY A 83 8.63 9.39 -25.93
C GLY A 83 7.39 9.88 -25.18
N LEU A 84 7.24 9.53 -23.90
CA LEU A 84 6.17 10.04 -23.06
C LEU A 84 6.53 11.44 -22.52
N GLY A 85 5.49 12.21 -22.15
CA GLY A 85 5.66 13.48 -21.44
C GLY A 85 6.32 13.31 -20.06
N PRO A 86 6.70 14.42 -19.38
CA PRO A 86 7.30 14.36 -18.06
C PRO A 86 6.38 13.66 -17.05
N VAL A 87 6.97 12.91 -16.12
CA VAL A 87 6.20 12.28 -15.05
C VAL A 87 5.70 13.36 -14.10
N HIS A 88 4.40 13.36 -13.85
CA HIS A 88 3.81 14.20 -12.82
C HIS A 88 3.84 13.47 -11.48
N TRP A 89 4.79 13.85 -10.63
CA TRP A 89 5.01 13.26 -9.31
C TRP A 89 4.05 13.86 -8.28
N LEU A 90 3.07 13.08 -7.85
CA LEU A 90 2.10 13.47 -6.83
C LEU A 90 2.72 13.46 -5.43
N GLN A 91 2.26 14.41 -4.63
CA GLN A 91 2.60 14.54 -3.22
C GLN A 91 1.32 14.46 -2.38
N ALA A 92 1.48 14.21 -1.08
CA ALA A 92 0.37 14.29 -0.15
C ALA A 92 -0.19 15.71 -0.09
N GLN A 93 -1.51 15.81 -0.05
CA GLN A 93 -2.26 17.06 -0.02
C GLN A 93 -3.14 17.08 1.23
N GLU A 94 -3.61 18.27 1.60
CA GLU A 94 -4.56 18.43 2.71
C GLU A 94 -5.90 17.74 2.39
N GLN A 95 -6.36 17.85 1.15
CA GLN A 95 -7.60 17.22 0.70
C GLN A 95 -7.58 16.94 -0.79
N ALA A 96 -8.06 15.76 -1.21
CA ALA A 96 -8.34 15.45 -2.60
C ALA A 96 -9.41 14.34 -2.70
N PHE A 97 -10.26 14.40 -3.72
CA PHE A 97 -11.23 13.35 -4.08
C PHE A 97 -12.04 12.76 -2.91
N GLY A 98 -12.56 13.64 -2.03
CA GLY A 98 -13.36 13.21 -0.88
C GLY A 98 -12.56 12.66 0.30
N LEU A 99 -11.23 12.77 0.28
CA LEU A 99 -10.35 12.42 1.40
C LEU A 99 -9.69 13.67 1.96
N HIS A 100 -9.80 13.88 3.27
CA HIS A 100 -9.05 14.88 4.04
C HIS A 100 -7.93 14.21 4.85
N ASN A 101 -6.78 14.86 4.96
CA ASN A 101 -5.58 14.37 5.63
C ASN A 101 -5.42 15.02 7.00
N ASP A 102 -5.69 14.29 8.09
CA ASP A 102 -5.62 14.84 9.45
C ASP A 102 -4.18 14.91 10.02
N TYR A 103 -3.14 14.68 9.21
CA TYR A 103 -1.77 14.99 9.66
C TYR A 103 -1.65 16.49 9.99
N GLU A 104 -0.97 16.81 11.09
CA GLU A 104 -0.66 18.20 11.46
C GLU A 104 0.00 18.98 10.32
N GLN A 105 0.85 18.29 9.55
CA GLN A 105 1.42 18.78 8.29
C GLN A 105 1.15 17.73 7.20
N ALA A 106 0.13 17.97 6.38
CA ALA A 106 -0.31 17.03 5.34
C ALA A 106 0.82 16.57 4.41
N SER A 107 1.78 17.45 4.09
CA SER A 107 2.93 17.16 3.22
C SER A 107 3.93 16.15 3.81
N GLN A 108 3.87 15.84 5.10
CA GLN A 108 4.72 14.83 5.73
C GLN A 108 4.22 13.39 5.48
N LEU A 109 2.97 13.22 5.06
CA LEU A 109 2.47 11.91 4.70
C LEU A 109 3.20 11.43 3.42
N GLY A 110 3.69 10.19 3.45
CA GLY A 110 4.31 9.57 2.27
C GLY A 110 3.35 9.59 1.08
N ALA A 111 3.85 10.00 -0.09
CA ALA A 111 3.05 10.11 -1.30
C ALA A 111 2.41 8.77 -1.71
N ASP A 112 3.10 7.66 -1.47
CA ASP A 112 2.61 6.29 -1.66
C ASP A 112 1.41 5.96 -0.77
N ARG A 113 1.48 6.31 0.52
CA ARG A 113 0.37 6.16 1.48
C ARG A 113 -0.80 7.06 1.08
N TRP A 114 -0.53 8.31 0.70
CA TRP A 114 -1.57 9.22 0.24
C TRP A 114 -2.33 8.67 -0.98
N ALA A 115 -1.61 8.27 -2.03
CA ALA A 115 -2.24 7.65 -3.20
C ALA A 115 -2.99 6.36 -2.81
N SER A 116 -2.43 5.54 -1.93
CA SER A 116 -3.10 4.33 -1.45
C SER A 116 -4.42 4.62 -0.74
N LEU A 117 -4.46 5.68 0.08
CA LEU A 117 -5.66 6.10 0.79
C LEU A 117 -6.70 6.72 -0.13
N LEU A 118 -6.29 7.44 -1.19
CA LEU A 118 -7.21 7.90 -2.23
C LEU A 118 -7.88 6.72 -2.94
N GLY A 119 -7.09 5.71 -3.31
CA GLY A 119 -7.62 4.50 -3.95
C GLY A 119 -8.59 3.72 -3.06
N LEU A 120 -8.31 3.64 -1.75
CA LEU A 120 -9.24 3.04 -0.80
C LEU A 120 -10.48 3.90 -0.58
N CYS A 121 -10.32 5.23 -0.45
CA CYS A 121 -11.43 6.16 -0.25
C CYS A 121 -12.46 6.08 -1.39
N ASP A 122 -11.97 6.00 -2.64
CA ASP A 122 -12.82 5.82 -3.82
C ASP A 122 -13.59 4.50 -3.78
N LEU A 123 -12.94 3.37 -3.47
CA LEU A 123 -13.60 2.08 -3.30
C LEU A 123 -14.69 2.14 -2.22
N LEU A 124 -14.37 2.73 -1.06
CA LEU A 124 -15.32 2.88 0.06
C LEU A 124 -16.49 3.80 -0.27
N ALA A 125 -16.33 4.77 -1.17
CA ALA A 125 -17.42 5.64 -1.59
C ALA A 125 -18.43 4.93 -2.50
N HIS A 126 -18.00 3.89 -3.23
CA HIS A 126 -18.83 3.15 -4.17
C HIS A 126 -19.46 1.89 -3.57
N GLU A 127 -18.75 1.21 -2.68
CA GLU A 127 -19.13 -0.14 -2.24
C GLU A 127 -19.67 -0.19 -0.79
N TYR A 128 -19.48 0.88 -0.01
CA TYR A 128 -19.76 0.86 1.43
C TYR A 128 -20.54 2.10 1.92
N PRO A 129 -21.31 1.96 3.02
CA PRO A 129 -21.96 3.09 3.67
C PRO A 129 -20.96 4.17 4.13
N ALA A 130 -21.47 5.40 4.28
CA ALA A 130 -20.68 6.54 4.73
C ALA A 130 -20.11 6.31 6.14
N GLU A 131 -20.85 5.63 7.02
CA GLU A 131 -20.51 5.38 8.41
C GLU A 131 -19.39 4.34 8.58
N GLN A 132 -19.06 3.60 7.51
CA GLN A 132 -18.07 2.54 7.57
C GLN A 132 -16.65 3.11 7.57
N SER A 133 -15.88 2.81 8.61
CA SER A 133 -14.44 3.06 8.67
C SER A 133 -13.64 1.88 8.11
N ALA A 134 -12.37 2.12 7.76
CA ALA A 134 -11.51 1.10 7.19
C ALA A 134 -10.05 1.28 7.62
N LEU A 135 -9.37 0.16 7.84
CA LEU A 135 -7.93 0.07 7.98
C LEU A 135 -7.32 -0.42 6.66
N LEU A 136 -6.31 0.29 6.18
CA LEU A 136 -5.41 -0.18 5.13
C LEU A 136 -4.10 -0.64 5.76
N ILE A 137 -3.76 -1.91 5.57
CA ILE A 137 -2.50 -2.50 6.01
C ILE A 137 -1.67 -2.84 4.79
N SER A 138 -0.54 -2.15 4.62
CA SER A 138 0.37 -2.39 3.49
C SER A 138 1.62 -3.09 3.98
N PHE A 139 1.80 -4.37 3.65
CA PHE A 139 3.00 -5.16 3.97
C PHE A 139 4.08 -4.99 2.89
N GLY A 140 4.90 -3.95 3.04
CA GLY A 140 6.05 -3.66 2.19
C GLY A 140 7.38 -3.79 2.95
N THR A 141 8.38 -2.99 2.53
CA THR A 141 9.65 -2.82 3.26
C THR A 141 9.40 -2.33 4.68
N ALA A 142 8.51 -1.35 4.81
CA ALA A 142 7.80 -1.03 6.04
C ALA A 142 6.39 -1.60 5.94
N THR A 143 5.82 -1.98 7.08
CA THR A 143 4.38 -2.15 7.21
C THR A 143 3.77 -0.82 7.62
N THR A 144 2.72 -0.38 6.91
CA THR A 144 1.90 0.76 7.31
C THR A 144 0.51 0.30 7.70
N ILE A 145 -0.11 0.97 8.67
CA ILE A 145 -1.48 0.69 9.12
C ILE A 145 -2.20 2.03 9.23
N ASP A 146 -3.10 2.29 8.29
CA ASP A 146 -3.72 3.59 8.06
C ASP A 146 -5.23 3.54 8.28
N LEU A 147 -5.79 4.46 9.07
CA LEU A 147 -7.22 4.48 9.40
C LEU A 147 -7.95 5.57 8.62
N LEU A 148 -8.91 5.16 7.80
CA LEU A 148 -9.95 6.04 7.25
C LEU A 148 -11.19 6.00 8.14
N GLY A 149 -11.61 7.17 8.60
CA GLY A 149 -12.85 7.37 9.33
C GLY A 149 -14.09 7.33 8.43
N PRO A 150 -15.28 7.43 9.05
CA PRO A 150 -16.53 7.57 8.31
C PRO A 150 -16.53 8.86 7.48
N ALA A 151 -17.28 8.84 6.38
CA ALA A 151 -17.55 10.02 5.58
C ALA A 151 -18.56 10.92 6.30
N LYS A 152 -18.24 12.21 6.39
CA LYS A 152 -19.17 13.27 6.81
C LYS A 152 -19.29 14.26 5.67
N ASN A 153 -20.52 14.54 5.21
CA ASN A 153 -20.78 15.40 4.06
C ASN A 153 -20.00 15.00 2.80
N GLY A 154 -19.84 13.69 2.56
CA GLY A 154 -19.10 13.15 1.42
C GLY A 154 -17.57 13.17 1.57
N ILE A 155 -17.04 13.58 2.72
CA ILE A 155 -15.59 13.64 2.98
C ILE A 155 -15.21 12.63 4.06
N ARG A 156 -14.33 11.67 3.72
CA ARG A 156 -13.67 10.78 4.67
C ARG A 156 -12.41 11.43 5.20
N HIS A 157 -12.07 11.14 6.45
CA HIS A 157 -10.86 11.63 7.09
C HIS A 157 -9.85 10.50 7.23
N PHE A 158 -8.62 10.72 6.78
CA PHE A 158 -7.48 9.91 7.21
C PHE A 158 -7.08 10.35 8.61
N LEU A 159 -7.41 9.52 9.60
CA LEU A 159 -7.24 9.80 11.03
C LEU A 159 -5.80 9.57 11.52
N GLY A 160 -4.88 9.28 10.61
CA GLY A 160 -3.51 8.87 10.91
C GLY A 160 -3.29 7.36 10.85
N GLY A 161 -2.07 6.96 11.18
CA GLY A 161 -1.63 5.59 11.07
C GLY A 161 -0.28 5.34 11.73
N SER A 162 0.19 4.10 11.68
CA SER A 162 1.49 3.70 12.22
C SER A 162 2.38 3.11 11.14
N ILE A 163 3.69 3.34 11.27
CA ILE A 163 4.74 2.74 10.44
C ILE A 163 5.60 1.86 11.35
N LEU A 164 5.81 0.60 10.94
CA LEU A 164 6.68 -0.35 11.61
C LEU A 164 7.54 -1.09 10.56
N PRO A 165 8.69 -1.67 10.92
CA PRO A 165 9.46 -2.44 9.95
C PRO A 165 8.61 -3.59 9.41
N GLY A 166 8.69 -3.83 8.09
CA GLY A 166 7.99 -4.95 7.47
C GLY A 166 8.59 -6.30 7.90
N PRO A 167 7.91 -7.43 7.63
CA PRO A 167 8.38 -8.74 8.09
C PRO A 167 9.81 -9.06 7.65
N SER A 168 10.15 -8.84 6.38
CA SER A 168 11.51 -9.06 5.87
C SER A 168 12.54 -8.15 6.52
N LEU A 169 12.19 -6.89 6.81
CA LEU A 169 13.08 -5.95 7.48
C LEU A 169 13.31 -6.33 8.95
N MET A 170 12.27 -6.80 9.65
CA MET A 170 12.41 -7.33 11.01
C MET A 170 13.36 -8.54 11.03
N LEU A 171 13.16 -9.51 10.13
CA LEU A 171 14.04 -10.68 10.00
C LEU A 171 15.49 -10.27 9.72
N ALA A 172 15.69 -9.38 8.74
CA ALA A 172 17.02 -8.89 8.39
C ALA A 172 17.70 -8.15 9.56
N SER A 173 16.94 -7.36 10.33
CA SER A 173 17.47 -6.61 11.47
C SER A 173 18.02 -7.53 12.56
N LEU A 174 17.36 -8.65 12.86
CA LEU A 174 17.81 -9.63 13.84
C LEU A 174 19.09 -10.33 13.37
N LYS A 175 19.14 -10.75 12.10
CA LYS A 175 20.32 -11.36 11.51
C LYS A 175 21.53 -10.43 11.51
N GLN A 176 21.33 -9.17 11.14
CA GLN A 176 22.43 -8.20 10.96
C GLN A 176 22.95 -7.63 12.29
N ASN A 177 22.09 -7.50 13.30
CA ASN A 177 22.43 -6.78 14.53
C ASN A 177 22.57 -7.69 15.76
N THR A 178 22.68 -9.01 15.56
CA THR A 178 22.96 -9.96 16.64
C THR A 178 24.05 -10.96 16.23
N ALA A 179 24.83 -11.44 17.20
CA ALA A 179 25.99 -12.29 16.91
C ALA A 179 25.63 -13.73 16.51
N GLN A 180 24.44 -14.21 16.88
CA GLN A 180 24.12 -15.64 16.82
C GLN A 180 22.74 -15.97 16.18
N LEU A 181 21.93 -14.97 15.84
CA LEU A 181 20.62 -15.27 15.23
C LEU A 181 20.79 -15.51 13.72
N PRO A 182 20.24 -16.62 13.20
CA PRO A 182 20.29 -16.93 11.78
C PRO A 182 19.25 -16.11 11.00
N GLU A 183 19.33 -16.18 9.67
CA GLU A 183 18.17 -15.89 8.84
C GLU A 183 17.09 -16.94 9.10
N ALA A 184 15.89 -16.49 9.45
CA ALA A 184 14.82 -17.39 9.86
C ALA A 184 13.81 -17.62 8.73
N HIS A 185 13.49 -18.90 8.50
CA HIS A 185 12.43 -19.36 7.60
C HIS A 185 11.52 -20.38 8.29
N GLY A 186 11.45 -20.35 9.63
CA GLY A 186 10.67 -21.27 10.43
C GLY A 186 9.16 -21.00 10.35
N GLN A 187 8.36 -22.01 10.64
CA GLN A 187 6.92 -21.87 10.85
C GLN A 187 6.64 -21.21 12.21
N THR A 188 5.52 -20.50 12.30
CA THR A 188 5.05 -19.93 13.57
C THR A 188 4.51 -21.03 14.49
N ALA A 189 4.61 -20.83 15.80
CA ALA A 189 4.07 -21.74 16.80
C ALA A 189 3.72 -20.97 18.08
N ALA A 190 2.75 -21.45 18.86
CA ALA A 190 2.35 -20.78 20.11
C ALA A 190 3.50 -20.60 21.11
N PHE A 191 4.32 -21.64 21.28
CA PHE A 191 5.52 -21.64 22.13
C PHE A 191 6.67 -22.31 21.38
N PRO A 192 7.40 -21.56 20.54
CA PRO A 192 8.43 -22.14 19.68
C PRO A 192 9.63 -22.63 20.51
N THR A 193 10.13 -23.82 20.18
CA THR A 193 11.23 -24.49 20.89
C THR A 193 12.55 -24.50 20.11
N ASN A 194 12.62 -23.76 19.00
CA ASN A 194 13.83 -23.54 18.22
C ASN A 194 13.94 -22.09 17.74
N THR A 195 15.17 -21.63 17.49
CA THR A 195 15.46 -20.23 17.17
C THR A 195 14.77 -19.74 15.91
N GLN A 196 14.68 -20.55 14.86
CA GLN A 196 14.03 -20.12 13.60
C GLN A 196 12.53 -19.88 13.80
N ALA A 197 11.84 -20.82 14.44
CA ALA A 197 10.42 -20.66 14.78
C ALA A 197 10.20 -19.52 15.79
N ALA A 198 11.12 -19.31 16.74
CA ALA A 198 11.05 -18.21 17.70
C ALA A 198 11.11 -16.84 17.03
N ILE A 199 12.04 -16.66 16.08
CA ILE A 199 12.15 -15.45 15.29
C ILE A 199 10.90 -15.25 14.42
N SER A 200 10.50 -16.26 13.64
CA SER A 200 9.32 -16.17 12.77
C SER A 200 8.04 -15.86 13.55
N THR A 201 7.83 -16.53 14.69
CA THR A 201 6.69 -16.29 15.59
C THR A 201 6.72 -14.87 16.14
N GLY A 202 7.87 -14.40 16.62
CA GLY A 202 8.00 -13.03 17.15
C GLY A 202 7.69 -11.96 16.09
N VAL A 203 8.15 -12.16 14.85
CA VAL A 203 7.84 -11.25 13.74
C VAL A 203 6.35 -11.28 13.40
N ALA A 204 5.74 -12.45 13.27
CA ALA A 204 4.31 -12.58 13.00
C ALA A 204 3.45 -11.92 14.10
N ALA A 205 3.77 -12.21 15.37
CA ALA A 205 3.09 -11.64 16.53
C ALA A 205 3.24 -10.11 16.60
N ALA A 206 4.41 -9.56 16.28
CA ALA A 206 4.62 -8.12 16.27
C ALA A 206 3.75 -7.42 15.21
N GLN A 207 3.66 -8.01 14.01
CA GLN A 207 2.84 -7.48 12.92
C GLN A 207 1.34 -7.57 13.27
N ALA A 208 0.88 -8.75 13.66
CA ALA A 208 -0.52 -9.00 14.03
C ALA A 208 -0.96 -8.15 15.22
N GLY A 209 -0.11 -8.04 16.25
CA GLY A 209 -0.37 -7.23 17.43
C GLY A 209 -0.48 -5.74 17.11
N ALA A 210 0.35 -5.21 16.21
CA ALA A 210 0.25 -3.82 15.76
C ALA A 210 -1.09 -3.55 15.04
N VAL A 211 -1.51 -4.47 14.15
CA VAL A 211 -2.80 -4.37 13.47
C VAL A 211 -3.96 -4.48 14.45
N LEU A 212 -3.96 -5.48 15.34
CA LEU A 212 -5.00 -5.66 16.34
C LEU A 212 -5.14 -4.40 17.23
N ARG A 213 -4.01 -3.83 17.67
CA ARG A 213 -3.99 -2.60 18.44
C ARG A 213 -4.63 -1.43 17.67
N GLN A 214 -4.34 -1.27 16.38
CA GLN A 214 -4.93 -0.21 15.56
C GLN A 214 -6.42 -0.46 15.26
N TRP A 215 -6.80 -1.72 15.02
CA TRP A 215 -8.20 -2.12 14.81
C TRP A 215 -9.05 -1.82 16.04
N GLU A 216 -8.55 -2.15 17.23
CA GLU A 216 -9.24 -1.88 18.48
C GLU A 216 -9.35 -0.36 18.74
N LYS A 217 -8.32 0.44 18.41
CA LYS A 217 -8.42 1.91 18.48
C LYS A 217 -9.42 2.49 17.49
N GLY A 218 -9.48 1.96 16.27
CA GLY A 218 -10.51 2.32 15.29
C GLY A 218 -11.90 1.98 15.83
N ARG A 219 -12.09 0.77 16.36
CA ARG A 219 -13.36 0.34 16.95
C ARG A 219 -13.82 1.21 18.10
N GLN A 220 -12.92 1.52 19.04
CA GLN A 220 -13.23 2.35 20.20
C GLN A 220 -13.59 3.79 19.80
N SER A 221 -12.87 4.36 18.83
CA SER A 221 -13.08 5.76 18.41
C SER A 221 -14.29 5.93 17.49
N GLN A 222 -14.61 4.94 16.65
CA GLN A 222 -15.70 5.02 15.65
C GLN A 222 -16.97 4.27 16.08
N GLY A 223 -16.95 3.57 17.22
CA GLY A 223 -18.07 2.77 17.74
C GLY A 223 -18.25 1.40 17.08
N HIS A 224 -17.72 1.20 15.87
CA HIS A 224 -17.79 -0.04 15.08
C HIS A 224 -16.41 -0.45 14.59
N GLY A 225 -16.21 -1.76 14.41
CA GLY A 225 -14.95 -2.30 13.90
C GLY A 225 -14.69 -1.81 12.48
N PRO A 226 -13.51 -1.26 12.17
CA PRO A 226 -13.17 -0.90 10.80
C PRO A 226 -13.08 -2.15 9.92
N LEU A 227 -13.43 -1.99 8.64
CA LEU A 227 -13.06 -2.97 7.61
C LEU A 227 -11.55 -3.12 7.57
N VAL A 228 -11.06 -4.28 7.11
CA VAL A 228 -9.62 -4.55 7.06
C VAL A 228 -9.22 -4.86 5.64
N PHE A 229 -8.44 -3.97 5.03
CA PHE A 229 -7.86 -4.13 3.70
C PHE A 229 -6.37 -4.43 3.81
N LEU A 230 -5.93 -5.47 3.11
CA LEU A 230 -4.54 -5.90 3.04
C LEU A 230 -3.96 -5.58 1.66
N ALA A 231 -2.75 -5.05 1.64
CA ALA A 231 -1.96 -4.83 0.45
C ALA A 231 -0.50 -5.26 0.68
N GLY A 232 0.26 -5.40 -0.41
CA GLY A 232 1.69 -5.71 -0.36
C GLY A 232 2.01 -7.21 -0.20
N GLY A 233 3.14 -7.62 -0.77
CA GLY A 233 3.55 -9.03 -0.84
C GLY A 233 4.19 -9.58 0.44
N GLY A 234 4.54 -8.72 1.40
CA GLY A 234 5.22 -9.13 2.63
C GLY A 234 4.34 -9.85 3.65
N ARG A 235 3.04 -10.05 3.36
CA ARG A 235 2.04 -10.51 4.34
C ARG A 235 2.12 -11.97 4.75
N ALA A 236 2.78 -12.83 3.95
CA ALA A 236 2.73 -14.29 4.11
C ALA A 236 3.08 -14.79 5.52
N LEU A 237 4.10 -14.17 6.16
CA LEU A 237 4.52 -14.56 7.50
C LEU A 237 3.54 -14.13 8.61
N ALA A 238 2.79 -13.05 8.39
CA ALA A 238 1.93 -12.44 9.42
C ALA A 238 0.44 -12.74 9.23
N GLN A 239 0.01 -13.20 8.05
CA GLN A 239 -1.40 -13.29 7.68
C GLN A 239 -2.19 -14.28 8.55
N GLN A 240 -1.63 -15.46 8.83
CA GLN A 240 -2.30 -16.45 9.66
C GLN A 240 -2.45 -15.94 11.11
N GLU A 241 -1.37 -15.44 11.70
CA GLU A 241 -1.38 -14.88 13.05
C GLU A 241 -2.38 -13.71 13.15
N LEU A 242 -2.43 -12.83 12.14
CA LEU A 242 -3.38 -11.72 12.08
C LEU A 242 -4.83 -12.20 12.12
N LEU A 243 -5.17 -13.22 11.31
CA LEU A 243 -6.51 -13.81 11.28
C LEU A 243 -6.89 -14.39 12.65
N GLU A 244 -5.98 -15.18 13.25
CA GLU A 244 -6.20 -15.81 14.55
C GLU A 244 -6.39 -14.76 15.65
N GLN A 245 -5.54 -13.74 15.72
CA GLN A 245 -5.61 -12.69 16.72
C GLN A 245 -6.89 -11.85 16.61
N LEU A 246 -7.27 -11.42 15.39
CA LEU A 246 -8.52 -10.68 15.18
C LEU A 246 -9.75 -11.55 15.52
N SER A 247 -9.74 -12.82 15.12
CA SER A 247 -10.82 -13.77 15.42
C SER A 247 -11.02 -13.97 16.91
N ASN A 248 -9.94 -14.32 17.62
CA ASN A 248 -9.97 -14.53 19.06
C ASN A 248 -10.42 -13.26 19.81
N HIS A 249 -9.90 -12.10 19.42
CA HIS A 249 -10.28 -10.84 20.04
C HIS A 249 -11.76 -10.49 19.81
N CYS A 250 -12.28 -10.69 18.58
CA CYS A 250 -13.69 -10.44 18.30
C CYS A 250 -14.61 -11.41 19.05
N HIS A 251 -14.22 -12.68 19.17
CA HIS A 251 -14.95 -13.66 19.99
C HIS A 251 -15.03 -13.21 21.47
N LEU A 252 -13.94 -12.71 22.06
CA LEU A 252 -13.95 -12.17 23.42
C LEU A 252 -14.90 -10.97 23.59
N LEU A 253 -15.13 -10.22 22.51
CA LEU A 253 -16.05 -9.08 22.47
C LEU A 253 -17.49 -9.46 22.09
N ASN A 254 -17.79 -10.75 21.87
CA ASN A 254 -19.05 -11.23 21.28
C ASN A 254 -19.38 -10.52 19.95
N LYS A 255 -18.38 -10.42 19.07
CA LYS A 255 -18.49 -9.81 17.74
C LYS A 255 -17.99 -10.77 16.67
N GLU A 256 -18.53 -10.63 15.47
CA GLU A 256 -17.98 -11.30 14.28
C GLU A 256 -16.63 -10.67 13.90
N PRO A 257 -15.62 -11.48 13.55
CA PRO A 257 -14.36 -10.95 13.06
C PRO A 257 -14.52 -10.30 11.68
N PRO A 258 -13.70 -9.28 11.38
CA PRO A 258 -13.72 -8.66 10.06
C PRO A 258 -13.21 -9.65 9.00
N THR A 259 -13.86 -9.67 7.83
CA THR A 259 -13.27 -10.30 6.65
C THR A 259 -12.05 -9.49 6.21
N LEU A 260 -10.92 -10.16 6.00
CA LEU A 260 -9.74 -9.53 5.44
C LEU A 260 -9.91 -9.43 3.93
N GLN A 261 -9.94 -8.20 3.42
CA GLN A 261 -10.14 -7.90 2.01
C GLN A 261 -8.81 -7.58 1.35
N GLU A 262 -8.61 -8.01 0.12
CA GLU A 262 -7.42 -7.66 -0.63
C GLU A 262 -7.64 -6.36 -1.41
N LEU A 263 -6.71 -5.41 -1.27
CA LEU A 263 -6.65 -4.24 -2.13
C LEU A 263 -5.34 -4.29 -2.91
N GLU A 264 -5.40 -4.85 -4.11
CA GLU A 264 -4.23 -4.94 -4.98
C GLU A 264 -3.80 -3.56 -5.48
N THR A 265 -2.53 -3.21 -5.26
CA THR A 265 -1.90 -1.96 -5.72
C THR A 265 -2.70 -0.69 -5.39
N PRO A 266 -2.92 -0.40 -4.09
CA PRO A 266 -3.74 0.73 -3.67
C PRO A 266 -3.19 2.07 -4.20
N ALA A 267 -1.86 2.24 -4.22
CA ALA A 267 -1.23 3.43 -4.78
C ALA A 267 -1.56 3.63 -6.27
N LEU A 268 -1.42 2.58 -7.09
CA LEU A 268 -1.78 2.66 -8.52
C LEU A 268 -3.27 2.97 -8.71
N ARG A 269 -4.16 2.42 -7.87
CA ARG A 269 -5.59 2.76 -7.88
C ARG A 269 -5.82 4.24 -7.58
N GLY A 270 -5.14 4.82 -6.59
CA GLY A 270 -5.24 6.25 -6.30
C GLY A 270 -4.65 7.14 -7.40
N LEU A 271 -3.54 6.72 -8.03
CA LEU A 271 -3.00 7.39 -9.20
C LEU A 271 -3.99 7.38 -10.36
N ALA A 272 -4.67 6.26 -10.60
CA ALA A 272 -5.70 6.13 -11.64
C ALA A 272 -6.90 7.07 -11.38
N LEU A 273 -7.33 7.20 -10.12
CA LEU A 273 -8.35 8.17 -9.74
C LEU A 273 -7.91 9.60 -10.08
N PHE A 274 -6.67 9.95 -9.76
CA PHE A 274 -6.10 11.26 -10.11
C PHE A 274 -6.08 11.47 -11.63
N ALA A 275 -5.65 10.47 -12.39
CA ALA A 275 -5.58 10.50 -13.84
C ALA A 275 -6.95 10.74 -14.51
N SER A 276 -8.03 10.18 -13.94
CA SER A 276 -9.39 10.35 -14.47
C SER A 276 -9.98 11.76 -14.30
N ARG A 277 -9.29 12.63 -13.54
CA ARG A 277 -9.76 13.96 -13.15
C ARG A 277 -8.85 15.10 -13.66
N LEU A 278 -7.80 14.76 -14.40
CA LEU A 278 -6.92 15.67 -15.15
C LEU A 278 -7.43 15.87 -16.58
#